data_AF-A0A544YFX0-F1
#
_entry.id   AF-A0A544YFX0-F1
#
_cell.length_a   1.000
_cell.length_b   1.000
_cell.length_c   1.000
_cell.angle_alpha   90.00
_cell.angle_beta   90.00
_cell.angle_gamma   90.00
#
_symmetry.space_group_name_H-M   'P 1'
#
loop_
_entity.id
_entity.type
_entity.pdbx_description
1 polymer ?
#
loop_
_entity_poly.entity_id
_entity_poly.type
_entity_poly.pdbx_seq_one_letter_code
_entity_poly.pdbx_strand_id
1 'polypeptide(L)'
;MGSEQRHTTIRVSVEIRDLIAKLSEQEGKSMTALVEDAVREHRKKLRWQRVAEQMERTRREDPESWAEYVAERDLWLGPPSDGIAPEWEGLIDPPGDLRNDPKERDEG
;
A
#
# COMPACT_ATOMS: atom_id res chain seq x y z
N MET A 1 -28.22 -8.55 -5.30
CA MET A 1 -28.69 -7.24 -5.79
C MET A 1 -27.52 -6.59 -6.49
N GLY A 2 -27.38 -6.76 -7.81
CA GLY A 2 -26.32 -6.10 -8.56
C GLY A 2 -26.55 -4.59 -8.48
N SER A 3 -25.58 -3.84 -7.98
CA SER A 3 -25.65 -2.38 -8.01
C SER A 3 -25.66 -1.94 -9.47
N GLU A 4 -26.83 -1.51 -9.95
CA GLU A 4 -26.96 -0.84 -11.24
C GLU A 4 -26.05 0.40 -11.22
N GLN A 5 -25.10 0.45 -12.15
CA GLN A 5 -24.10 1.50 -12.19
C GLN A 5 -24.76 2.78 -12.71
N ARG A 6 -25.15 3.66 -11.79
CA ARG A 6 -25.77 4.95 -12.11
C ARG A 6 -24.69 5.99 -12.34
N HIS A 7 -24.74 6.65 -13.48
CA HIS A 7 -23.84 7.75 -13.80
C HIS A 7 -24.37 9.08 -13.23
N THR A 8 -23.46 9.91 -12.76
CA THR A 8 -23.76 11.26 -12.28
C THR A 8 -22.66 12.21 -12.75
N THR A 9 -22.97 13.50 -12.82
CA THR A 9 -22.03 14.54 -13.23
C THR A 9 -21.60 15.35 -12.01
N ILE A 10 -20.30 15.38 -11.75
CA ILE A 10 -19.69 16.21 -10.70
C ILE A 10 -19.09 17.47 -11.33
N ARG A 11 -19.20 18.61 -10.63
CA ARG A 11 -18.53 19.84 -11.03
C ARG A 11 -17.10 19.84 -10.47
N VAL A 12 -16.13 20.12 -11.34
CA VAL A 12 -14.72 20.29 -11.01
C VAL A 12 -14.19 21.53 -11.74
N SER A 13 -13.04 22.05 -11.32
CA SER A 13 -12.38 23.10 -12.09
C SER A 13 -11.91 22.56 -13.44
N VAL A 14 -11.78 23.44 -14.43
CA VAL A 14 -11.29 23.10 -15.77
C VAL A 14 -9.89 22.49 -15.70
N GLU A 15 -9.03 23.06 -14.86
CA GLU A 15 -7.66 22.60 -14.63
C GLU A 15 -7.63 21.14 -14.13
N ILE A 16 -8.51 20.78 -13.18
CA ILE A 16 -8.59 19.42 -12.65
C ILE A 16 -9.14 18.45 -13.69
N ARG A 17 -10.17 18.85 -14.45
CA ARG A 17 -10.67 18.04 -15.58
C ARG A 17 -9.53 17.72 -16.56
N ASP A 18 -8.74 18.73 -16.91
CA ASP A 18 -7.64 18.58 -17.89
C ASP A 18 -6.49 17.74 -17.34
N LEU A 19 -6.21 17.85 -16.04
CA LEU A 19 -5.26 16.97 -15.37
C LEU A 19 -5.73 15.51 -15.37
N ILE A 20 -6.99 15.26 -15.04
CA ILE A 20 -7.59 13.91 -15.07
C ILE A 20 -7.54 13.35 -16.49
N ALA A 21 -7.85 14.15 -17.51
CA ALA A 21 -7.79 13.73 -18.91
C ALA A 21 -6.37 13.31 -19.31
N LYS A 22 -5.35 14.11 -18.99
CA LYS A 22 -3.94 13.79 -19.26
C LYS A 22 -3.49 12.50 -18.59
N LEU A 23 -3.84 12.31 -17.31
CA LEU A 23 -3.49 11.10 -16.57
C LEU A 23 -4.21 9.87 -17.12
N SER A 24 -5.46 10.04 -17.53
CA SER A 24 -6.27 9.00 -18.18
C SER A 24 -5.62 8.51 -19.47
N GLU A 25 -5.13 9.44 -20.31
CA GLU A 25 -4.41 9.14 -21.55
C GLU A 25 -3.07 8.43 -21.28
N GLN A 26 -2.31 8.88 -20.28
CA GLN A 26 -1.03 8.27 -19.91
C GLN A 26 -1.17 6.84 -19.40
N GLU A 27 -2.21 6.55 -18.61
CA GLU A 27 -2.47 5.23 -18.04
C GLU A 27 -3.29 4.32 -18.96
N GLY A 28 -3.79 4.82 -20.09
CA GLY A 28 -4.67 4.07 -20.99
C GLY A 28 -6.02 3.69 -20.36
N LYS A 29 -6.47 4.44 -19.35
CA LYS A 29 -7.73 4.22 -18.62
C LYS A 29 -8.77 5.25 -19.05
N SER A 30 -10.03 5.05 -18.68
CA SER A 30 -11.05 6.10 -18.78
C SER A 30 -10.96 7.07 -17.59
N MET A 31 -11.43 8.30 -17.77
CA MET A 31 -11.43 9.30 -16.69
C MET A 31 -12.22 8.79 -15.47
N THR A 32 -13.33 8.08 -15.69
CA THR A 32 -14.12 7.47 -14.62
C THR A 32 -13.32 6.41 -13.87
N ALA A 33 -12.65 5.50 -14.59
CA ALA A 33 -11.85 4.45 -13.96
C ALA A 33 -10.70 5.05 -13.14
N LEU A 34 -10.02 6.07 -13.67
CA LEU A 34 -8.96 6.77 -12.94
C LEU A 34 -9.47 7.41 -11.64
N VAL A 35 -10.63 8.06 -11.69
CA VAL A 35 -11.25 8.67 -10.50
C VAL A 35 -11.65 7.61 -9.49
N GLU A 36 -12.23 6.49 -9.94
CA GLU A 36 -12.56 5.36 -9.06
C GLU A 36 -11.31 4.78 -8.38
N ASP A 37 -10.22 4.58 -9.13
CA ASP A 37 -8.93 4.12 -8.62
C ASP A 37 -8.40 5.08 -7.54
N ALA A 38 -8.38 6.39 -7.84
CA ALA A 38 -7.91 7.41 -6.93
C ALA A 38 -8.72 7.45 -5.62
N VAL A 39 -10.05 7.31 -5.71
CA VAL A 39 -10.93 7.22 -4.53
C VAL A 39 -10.63 5.97 -3.71
N ARG A 40 -10.41 4.82 -4.35
CA ARG A 40 -10.07 3.57 -3.65
C ARG A 40 -8.75 3.69 -2.91
N GLU A 41 -7.71 4.22 -3.57
CA GLU A 41 -6.41 4.43 -2.94
C GLU A 41 -6.48 5.45 -1.79
N HIS A 42 -7.23 6.54 -1.96
CA HIS A 42 -7.44 7.51 -0.88
C HIS A 42 -8.15 6.88 0.32
N ARG A 43 -9.19 6.07 0.10
CA ARG A 43 -9.90 5.35 1.17
C ARG A 43 -8.98 4.35 1.88
N LYS A 44 -8.14 3.63 1.13
CA LYS A 44 -7.14 2.71 1.68
C LYS A 44 -6.15 3.46 2.56
N LYS A 45 -5.63 4.61 2.11
CA LYS A 45 -4.74 5.47 2.88
C LYS A 45 -5.39 5.92 4.20
N LEU A 46 -6.61 6.46 4.15
CA LEU A 46 -7.34 6.89 5.35
C LEU A 46 -7.58 5.74 6.33
N ARG A 47 -7.90 4.54 5.82
CA ARG A 47 -8.08 3.35 6.66
C ARG A 47 -6.78 3.01 7.39
N TRP A 48 -5.65 3.00 6.71
CA TRP A 48 -4.36 2.70 7.33
C TRP A 48 -3.92 3.75 8.34
N GLN A 49 -4.17 5.03 8.06
CA GLN A 49 -3.94 6.11 9.02
C GLN A 49 -4.72 5.90 10.31
N ARG A 50 -6.02 5.55 10.20
CA ARG A 50 -6.84 5.23 11.37
C ARG A 50 -6.33 4.03 12.16
N VAL A 51 -5.89 2.97 11.48
CA VAL A 51 -5.33 1.79 12.14
C VAL A 51 -4.05 2.18 12.91
N ALA A 52 -3.16 2.94 12.28
CA ALA A 52 -1.93 3.41 12.93
C ALA A 52 -2.22 4.27 14.17
N GLU A 53 -3.17 5.20 14.08
CA GLU A 53 -3.62 6.02 15.22
C GLU A 53 -4.19 5.17 16.35
N GLN A 54 -4.99 4.16 16.02
CA GLN A 54 -5.55 3.23 17.01
C GLN A 54 -4.47 2.40 17.69
N MET A 55 -3.49 1.89 16.94
CA MET A 55 -2.36 1.15 17.49
C MET A 55 -1.52 2.01 18.44
N GLU A 56 -1.20 3.24 18.05
CA GLU A 56 -0.45 4.16 18.91
C GLU A 56 -1.23 4.52 20.17
N ARG A 57 -2.55 4.71 20.06
CA ARG A 57 -3.41 4.93 21.21
C ARG A 57 -3.38 3.72 22.16
N THR A 58 -3.54 2.50 21.66
CA THR A 58 -3.45 1.28 22.47
C THR A 58 -2.10 1.17 23.16
N ARG A 59 -1.00 1.42 22.43
CA ARG A 59 0.34 1.44 23.00
C ARG A 59 0.49 2.41 24.17
N ARG A 60 -0.15 3.59 24.09
CA ARG A 60 -0.08 4.63 25.13
C ARG A 60 -0.99 4.34 26.33
N GLU A 61 -2.20 3.85 26.06
CA GLU A 61 -3.25 3.69 27.08
C GLU A 61 -3.18 2.32 27.78
N ASP A 62 -2.64 1.30 27.10
CA ASP A 62 -2.48 -0.06 27.61
C ASP A 62 -1.15 -0.68 27.13
N PRO A 63 -0.03 -0.30 27.75
CA PRO A 63 1.28 -0.80 27.37
C PRO A 63 1.49 -2.29 27.66
N GLU A 64 0.73 -2.88 28.59
CA GLU A 64 0.81 -4.30 28.94
C GLU A 64 0.20 -5.15 27.81
N SER A 65 -1.05 -4.88 27.42
CA SER A 65 -1.67 -5.58 26.28
C SER A 65 -0.91 -5.34 24.98
N TRP A 66 -0.30 -4.16 24.80
CA TRP A 66 0.57 -3.90 23.65
C TRP A 66 1.82 -4.79 23.65
N ALA A 67 2.46 -4.99 24.81
CA ALA A 67 3.63 -5.86 24.93
C ALA A 67 3.27 -7.33 24.65
N GLU A 68 2.11 -7.79 25.14
CA GLU A 68 1.60 -9.14 24.83
C GLU A 68 1.38 -9.33 23.32
N TYR A 69 0.74 -8.36 22.66
CA TYR A 69 0.54 -8.38 21.21
C TYR A 69 1.86 -8.42 20.43
N VAL A 70 2.87 -7.63 20.83
CA VAL A 70 4.18 -7.63 20.18
C VAL A 70 4.89 -8.97 20.38
N ALA A 71 4.83 -9.54 21.59
CA ALA A 71 5.43 -10.85 21.87
C ALA A 71 4.76 -11.96 21.05
N GLU A 72 3.43 -11.94 20.92
CA GLU A 72 2.70 -12.87 20.06
C GLU A 72 3.12 -12.70 18.60
N ARG A 73 3.11 -11.46 18.09
CA ARG A 73 3.51 -11.16 16.70
C ARG A 73 4.91 -11.68 16.39
N ASP A 74 5.86 -11.47 17.29
CA ASP A 74 7.26 -11.87 17.09
C ASP A 74 7.41 -13.41 17.12
N LEU A 75 6.59 -14.11 17.92
CA LEU A 75 6.51 -15.57 17.90
C LEU A 75 5.96 -16.08 16.56
N TRP A 76 4.95 -15.42 15.99
CA TRP A 76 4.35 -15.80 14.71
C TRP A 76 5.24 -15.49 13.50
N LEU A 77 5.88 -14.32 13.46
CA LEU A 77 6.74 -13.92 12.35
C LEU A 77 8.08 -14.65 12.36
N GLY A 78 8.53 -15.09 13.55
CA GLY A 78 9.85 -15.67 13.72
C GLY A 78 10.97 -14.65 13.43
N PRO A 79 12.23 -15.10 13.44
CA PRO A 79 13.36 -14.26 13.06
C PRO A 79 13.23 -13.83 11.58
N PRO A 80 13.60 -12.58 11.23
CA PRO A 80 13.67 -12.16 9.84
C PRO A 80 14.52 -13.13 9.02
N SER A 81 14.02 -13.56 7.87
CA SER A 81 14.78 -14.37 6.91
C SER A 81 15.09 -13.54 5.67
N ASP A 82 16.31 -13.70 5.16
CA ASP A 82 16.80 -12.97 3.99
C ASP A 82 16.39 -13.63 2.66
N GLY A 83 15.52 -14.64 2.70
CA GLY A 83 15.11 -15.42 1.54
C GLY A 83 13.66 -15.89 1.62
N ILE A 84 13.12 -16.25 0.46
CA ILE A 84 11.83 -16.93 0.36
C ILE A 84 12.01 -18.39 0.83
N ALA A 85 11.01 -18.98 1.46
CA ALA A 85 11.10 -20.39 1.86
C ALA A 85 11.25 -21.31 0.62
N PRO A 86 12.04 -22.40 0.70
CA PRO A 86 12.46 -23.18 -0.47
C PRO A 86 11.31 -23.72 -1.33
N GLU A 87 10.17 -24.02 -0.72
CA GLU A 87 8.98 -24.51 -1.39
C GLU A 87 8.28 -23.47 -2.28
N TRP A 88 8.63 -22.19 -2.12
CA TRP A 88 8.13 -21.08 -2.93
C TRP A 88 9.15 -20.58 -3.96
N GLU A 89 10.38 -21.12 -3.95
CA GLU A 89 11.43 -20.73 -4.88
C GLU A 89 11.04 -21.12 -6.32
N GLY A 90 11.05 -20.14 -7.22
CA GLY A 90 10.58 -20.31 -8.60
C GLY A 90 9.05 -20.35 -8.79
N LEU A 91 8.26 -20.36 -7.69
CA LEU A 91 6.81 -20.22 -7.74
C LEU A 91 6.37 -18.76 -7.61
N ILE A 92 7.21 -17.94 -6.97
CA ILE A 92 7.01 -16.50 -6.81
C ILE A 92 8.26 -15.79 -7.34
N ASP A 93 8.05 -14.77 -8.17
CA ASP A 93 9.10 -13.81 -8.56
C ASP A 93 9.00 -12.61 -7.62
N PRO A 94 9.82 -12.53 -6.55
CA PRO A 94 9.83 -11.35 -5.70
C PRO A 94 10.17 -10.12 -6.54
N PRO A 95 9.59 -8.94 -6.25
CA PRO A 95 9.99 -7.71 -6.91
C PRO A 95 11.51 -7.54 -6.77
N GLY A 96 12.19 -7.45 -7.92
CA GLY A 96 13.65 -7.44 -7.99
C GLY A 96 14.28 -6.34 -7.13
N ASP A 97 15.23 -6.79 -6.31
CA ASP A 97 16.28 -6.06 -5.59
C ASP A 97 15.88 -5.01 -4.53
N LEU A 98 16.02 -5.37 -3.26
CA LEU A 98 16.20 -4.42 -2.14
C LEU A 98 17.59 -4.52 -1.51
N ARG A 99 18.50 -5.33 -2.04
CA ARG A 99 19.78 -5.64 -1.39
C ARG A 99 20.83 -6.12 -2.39
N ASN A 100 21.33 -5.24 -3.26
CA ASN A 100 22.66 -5.34 -3.87
C ASN A 100 23.06 -4.00 -4.50
N ASP A 101 23.29 -2.97 -3.68
CA ASP A 101 24.27 -1.94 -4.07
C ASP A 101 25.64 -2.61 -4.00
N PRO A 102 26.36 -2.81 -5.13
CA PRO A 102 27.72 -3.28 -5.07
C PRO A 102 28.56 -2.19 -4.39
N LYS A 103 29.17 -2.52 -3.25
CA LYS A 103 30.22 -1.69 -2.64
C LYS A 103 31.16 -1.26 -3.75
N GLU A 104 31.25 0.04 -3.98
CA GLU A 104 32.27 0.66 -4.82
C GLU A 104 33.61 0.05 -4.40
N ARG A 105 34.28 -0.58 -5.36
CA ARG A 105 35.69 -0.94 -5.23
C ARG A 105 36.42 0.40 -5.14
N ASP A 106 36.79 0.80 -3.94
CA ASP A 106 37.79 1.84 -3.77
C ASP A 106 39.14 1.18 -4.09
N GLU A 107 39.63 1.46 -5.29
CA GLU A 107 41.00 1.18 -5.70
C GLU A 107 41.92 2.18 -5.00
N GLY A 108 42.87 1.65 -4.22
CA GLY A 108 43.96 2.40 -3.60
C GLY A 108 45.04 1.46 -3.09
#